data_AF-A0A6B3ER39-F1
#
_entry.id   AF-A0A6B3ER39-F1
#
_cell.length_a   1.000
_cell.length_b   1.000
_cell.length_c   1.000
_cell.angle_alpha   90.00
_cell.angle_beta   90.00
_cell.angle_gamma   90.00
#
_symmetry.space_group_name_H-M   'P 1'
#
loop_
_entity.id
_entity.type
_entity.pdbx_description
1 polymer ?
#
loop_
_entity_poly.entity_id
_entity_poly.type
_entity_poly.pdbx_seq_one_letter_code
_entity_poly.pdbx_strand_id
1 'polypeptide(L)'
;RGGRLRLAGQAAIQRMSQPGKHSSVKVLAIQKVGSRRPLLIPVPNVHTPEATAASKTTDVNYDWSGWEADIDPRRLRKGDTWEEGVWRVGMAMTSGGLLR
;
A
#
# COMPACT_ATOMS: atom_id res chain seq x y z
N ARG A 1 -12.81 7.34 8.31
CA ARG A 1 -14.13 7.87 7.88
C ARG A 1 -15.19 6.81 8.17
N GLY A 2 -16.33 7.15 8.77
CA GLY A 2 -17.41 6.18 9.03
C GLY A 2 -16.98 4.95 9.84
N GLY A 3 -16.14 5.13 10.87
CA GLY A 3 -15.59 4.02 11.67
C GLY A 3 -14.50 3.20 10.98
N ARG A 4 -14.10 3.53 9.75
CA ARG A 4 -13.01 2.87 9.02
C ARG A 4 -11.69 3.61 9.16
N LEU A 5 -10.60 2.85 9.21
CA LEU A 5 -9.23 3.35 9.11
C LEU A 5 -8.85 3.45 7.62
N ARG A 6 -8.69 4.69 7.16
CA ARG A 6 -8.26 4.99 5.78
C ARG A 6 -6.75 5.12 5.75
N LEU A 7 -6.10 4.37 4.88
CA LEU A 7 -4.68 4.52 4.56
C LEU A 7 -4.54 4.81 3.07
N ALA A 8 -3.66 5.75 2.72
CA ALA A 8 -3.38 6.10 1.34
C ALA A 8 -1.93 6.57 1.21
N GLY A 9 -1.40 6.51 0.00
CA GLY A 9 -0.07 6.99 -0.30
C GLY A 9 0.36 6.64 -1.72
N GLN A 10 1.66 6.75 -1.98
CA GLN A 10 2.30 6.36 -3.23
C GLN A 10 3.27 5.20 -2.97
N ALA A 11 3.43 4.30 -3.94
CA ALA A 11 4.41 3.21 -3.88
C ALA A 11 4.98 2.92 -5.28
N ALA A 12 6.25 3.25 -5.46
CA ALA A 12 6.99 3.09 -6.70
C ALA A 12 8.31 2.36 -6.46
N ILE A 13 8.74 1.53 -7.42
CA ILE A 13 10.11 1.04 -7.47
C ILE A 13 10.91 2.04 -8.29
N GLN A 14 12.06 2.47 -7.75
CA GLN A 14 12.93 3.44 -8.42
C GLN A 14 13.25 2.98 -9.85
N ARG A 15 13.06 3.88 -10.83
CA ARG A 15 13.27 3.66 -12.27
C ARG A 15 12.33 2.64 -12.93
N MET A 16 11.23 2.25 -12.29
CA MET A 16 10.20 1.39 -12.90
C MET A 16 8.91 2.15 -13.13
N SER A 17 8.64 2.49 -14.38
CA SER A 17 7.44 3.25 -14.75
C SER A 17 6.15 2.46 -14.45
N GLN A 18 5.15 3.20 -13.98
CA GLN A 18 3.79 2.77 -13.67
C GLN A 18 2.78 3.64 -14.46
N PRO A 19 2.77 3.59 -15.81
CA PRO A 19 1.92 4.44 -16.65
C PRO A 19 0.45 4.00 -16.67
N GLY A 20 0.12 2.81 -16.17
CA GLY A 20 -1.23 2.26 -16.23
C GLY A 20 -1.68 1.55 -14.97
N LYS A 21 -3.00 1.37 -14.86
CA LYS A 21 -3.67 0.73 -13.72
C LYS A 21 -3.16 -0.67 -13.39
N HIS A 22 -2.63 -1.40 -14.38
CA HIS A 22 -2.13 -2.78 -14.22
C HIS A 22 -0.60 -2.88 -14.23
N SER A 23 0.13 -1.75 -14.20
CA SER A 23 1.59 -1.75 -14.28
C SER A 23 2.27 -2.29 -13.01
N SER A 24 1.55 -2.41 -11.90
CA SER A 24 2.09 -3.00 -10.68
C SER A 24 1.02 -3.73 -9.87
N VAL A 25 1.44 -4.62 -8.99
CA VAL A 25 0.61 -5.19 -7.92
C VAL A 25 1.11 -4.65 -6.59
N LYS A 26 0.19 -4.23 -5.72
CA LYS A 26 0.48 -3.66 -4.41
C LYS A 26 -0.31 -4.40 -3.34
N VAL A 27 0.36 -4.79 -2.26
CA VAL A 27 -0.25 -5.47 -1.11
C VAL A 27 0.21 -4.77 0.17
N LEU A 28 -0.76 -4.22 0.89
CA LEU A 28 -0.52 -3.66 2.22
C LEU A 28 -0.38 -4.81 3.23
N ALA A 29 0.69 -4.78 4.01
CA ALA A 29 0.95 -5.72 5.10
C ALA A 29 0.86 -4.99 6.44
N ILE A 30 -0.09 -5.41 7.28
CA ILE A 30 -0.29 -4.84 8.62
C ILE A 30 0.04 -5.91 9.65
N GLN A 31 1.11 -5.68 10.41
CA GLN A 31 1.68 -6.66 11.33
C GLN A 31 1.69 -6.13 12.76
N LYS A 32 1.01 -6.81 13.68
CA LYS A 32 1.17 -6.55 15.12
C LYS A 32 2.56 -7.02 15.56
N VAL A 33 3.29 -6.20 16.30
CA VAL A 33 4.58 -6.59 16.90
C VAL A 33 4.34 -7.80 17.80
N GLY A 34 5.14 -8.85 17.61
CA GLY A 34 5.03 -10.12 18.33
C GLY A 34 4.05 -11.14 17.73
N SER A 35 3.20 -10.77 16.76
CA SER A 35 2.42 -11.73 15.97
C SER A 35 3.27 -12.34 14.85
N ARG A 36 3.00 -13.60 14.49
CA ARG A 36 3.69 -14.32 13.41
C ARG A 36 3.10 -14.09 12.02
N ARG A 37 1.86 -13.61 11.92
CA ARG A 37 1.15 -13.49 10.62
C ARG A 37 0.63 -12.07 10.43
N PRO A 38 0.92 -11.43 9.28
CA PRO A 38 0.36 -10.12 8.97
C PRO A 38 -1.03 -10.25 8.36
N LEU A 39 -1.81 -9.18 8.49
CA LEU A 39 -2.99 -8.96 7.68
C LEU A 39 -2.53 -8.43 6.32
N LEU A 40 -2.78 -9.20 5.25
CA LEU A 40 -2.48 -8.81 3.87
C LEU A 40 -3.73 -8.25 3.19
N ILE A 41 -3.59 -7.11 2.53
CA ILE A 41 -4.69 -6.42 1.85
C ILE A 41 -4.19 -5.99 0.47
N PRO A 42 -4.62 -6.65 -0.62
CA PRO A 42 -4.42 -6.14 -1.96
C PRO A 42 -5.08 -4.78 -2.11
N VAL A 43 -4.38 -3.82 -2.70
CA VAL A 43 -4.89 -2.46 -2.90
C VAL A 43 -4.90 -2.10 -4.39
N PRO A 44 -5.88 -1.33 -4.86
CA PRO A 44 -5.89 -0.85 -6.24
C PRO A 44 -4.77 0.15 -6.47
N ASN A 45 -4.29 0.20 -7.71
CA ASN A 45 -3.50 1.34 -8.19
C ASN A 45 -4.45 2.51 -8.46
N VAL A 46 -4.14 3.66 -7.88
CA VAL A 46 -4.89 4.90 -8.00
C VAL A 46 -4.09 5.88 -8.85
N HIS A 47 -4.81 6.61 -9.71
CA HIS A 47 -4.20 7.64 -10.54
C HIS A 47 -3.85 8.87 -9.68
N THR A 48 -2.57 9.24 -9.71
CA THR A 48 -1.88 10.17 -8.81
C THR A 48 -0.74 10.83 -9.62
N PRO A 49 -1.06 11.67 -10.63
CA PRO A 49 -0.08 12.27 -11.54
C PRO A 49 0.93 13.19 -10.84
N GLU A 50 0.59 13.70 -9.67
CA GLU A 50 1.51 14.46 -8.81
C GLU A 50 2.76 13.66 -8.42
N ALA A 51 2.70 12.33 -8.43
CA ALA A 51 3.86 11.47 -8.17
C ALA A 51 4.92 11.58 -9.27
N THR A 52 4.49 11.68 -10.53
CA THR A 52 5.39 11.95 -11.67
C THR A 52 5.88 13.39 -11.64
N ALA A 53 5.00 14.35 -11.36
CA ALA A 53 5.40 15.75 -11.26
C ALA A 53 6.45 15.99 -10.16
N ALA A 54 6.40 15.22 -9.07
CA ALA A 54 7.36 15.27 -7.98
C ALA A 54 8.65 14.46 -8.24
N SER A 55 8.72 13.64 -9.30
CA SER A 55 9.94 12.88 -9.59
C SER A 55 11.04 13.81 -10.08
N LYS A 56 12.25 13.62 -9.56
CA LYS A 56 13.44 14.40 -9.95
C LYS A 56 13.99 14.02 -11.33
N THR A 57 13.33 13.09 -12.02
CA THR A 57 13.75 12.57 -13.31
C THR A 57 12.57 12.57 -14.27
N THR A 58 12.84 12.82 -15.55
CA THR A 58 11.85 12.92 -16.63
C THR A 58 11.66 11.62 -17.39
N ASP A 59 12.44 10.58 -17.07
CA ASP A 59 12.47 9.28 -17.75
C ASP A 59 11.49 8.25 -17.15
N VAL A 60 10.78 8.62 -16.08
CA VAL A 60 9.83 7.76 -15.37
C VAL A 60 8.44 8.34 -15.36
N ASN A 61 7.44 7.47 -15.41
CA ASN A 61 6.05 7.82 -15.16
C ASN A 61 5.58 7.06 -13.91
N TYR A 62 5.07 7.76 -12.91
CA TYR A 62 4.50 7.19 -11.67
C TYR A 62 3.03 7.55 -11.49
N ASP A 63 2.31 7.85 -12.57
CA ASP A 63 0.93 8.33 -12.52
C ASP A 63 -0.01 7.32 -11.87
N TRP A 64 0.30 6.02 -11.90
CA TRP A 64 -0.48 4.97 -11.21
C TRP A 64 0.22 4.40 -9.97
N SER A 65 1.11 5.18 -9.35
CA SER A 65 1.80 4.80 -8.11
C SER A 65 0.94 4.93 -6.86
N GLY A 66 -0.16 5.68 -6.93
CA GLY A 66 -1.09 5.88 -5.84
C GLY A 66 -1.73 4.57 -5.38
N TRP A 67 -2.11 4.52 -4.12
CA TRP A 67 -2.85 3.40 -3.55
C TRP A 67 -3.69 3.85 -2.36
N GLU A 68 -4.70 3.04 -2.08
CA GLU A 68 -5.72 3.42 -1.13
C GLU A 68 -6.38 2.18 -0.52
N ALA A 69 -6.52 2.17 0.81
CA ALA A 69 -7.16 1.10 1.56
C ALA A 69 -8.11 1.69 2.61
N ASP A 70 -9.28 1.06 2.72
CA ASP A 70 -10.26 1.32 3.76
C ASP A 70 -10.40 0.07 4.62
N ILE A 71 -9.88 0.12 5.84
CA ILE A 71 -9.77 -1.02 6.74
C ILE A 71 -10.87 -0.92 7.79
N ASP A 72 -11.67 -1.98 7.92
CA ASP A 72 -12.51 -2.15 9.10
C ASP A 72 -11.59 -2.44 10.30
N PRO A 73 -11.55 -1.58 11.33
CA PRO A 73 -10.72 -1.78 12.51
C PRO A 73 -10.95 -3.13 13.20
N ARG A 74 -12.14 -3.75 13.05
CA ARG A 74 -12.43 -5.09 13.59
C ARG A 74 -11.48 -6.16 13.07
N ARG A 75 -10.89 -5.98 11.88
CA ARG A 75 -9.87 -6.90 11.32
C ARG A 75 -8.54 -6.87 12.10
N LEU A 76 -8.35 -5.88 12.96
CA LEU A 76 -7.17 -5.75 13.82
C LEU A 76 -7.38 -6.39 15.21
N ARG A 77 -8.57 -6.92 15.49
CA ARG A 77 -8.85 -7.68 16.71
C ARG A 77 -8.23 -9.07 16.65
N LYS A 78 -7.97 -9.64 17.83
CA LYS A 78 -7.67 -11.06 17.96
C LYS A 78 -8.95 -11.79 18.37
N GLY A 79 -9.59 -12.45 17.42
CA GLY A 79 -10.97 -12.93 17.60
C GLY A 79 -11.90 -11.75 17.91
N ASP A 80 -12.69 -11.87 18.97
CA ASP A 80 -13.59 -10.82 19.44
C ASP A 80 -12.99 -9.96 20.57
N THR A 81 -11.66 -9.86 20.68
CA THR A 81 -11.02 -9.03 21.71
C THR A 81 -10.19 -7.92 21.09
N TRP A 82 -10.39 -6.70 21.60
CA TRP A 82 -9.50 -5.58 21.30
C TRP A 82 -8.24 -5.73 22.12
N GLU A 83 -7.10 -5.66 21.45
CA GLU A 83 -5.81 -5.69 22.11
C GLU A 83 -5.02 -4.47 21.71
N GLU A 84 -4.53 -3.73 22.69
CA GLU A 84 -3.53 -2.70 22.46
C GLU A 84 -2.22 -3.32 21.93
N GLY A 85 -1.45 -2.51 21.23
CA GLY A 85 -0.13 -2.89 20.74
C GLY A 85 0.36 -2.04 19.60
N VAL A 86 1.64 -2.22 19.27
CA VAL A 86 2.28 -1.54 18.15
C VAL A 86 2.04 -2.34 16.87
N TRP A 87 1.59 -1.64 15.84
CA TRP A 87 1.37 -2.20 14.51
C TRP A 87 2.34 -1.58 13.51
N ARG A 88 2.98 -2.41 12.70
CA ARG A 88 3.79 -2.00 11.57
C ARG A 88 2.95 -2.09 10.31
N VAL A 89 2.99 -1.03 9.51
CA VAL A 89 2.35 -0.98 8.19
C VAL A 89 3.47 -0.95 7.16
N GLY A 90 3.47 -1.93 6.26
CA GLY A 90 4.39 -2.02 5.14
C GLY A 90 3.63 -2.22 3.83
N MET A 91 4.30 -1.96 2.71
CA MET A 91 3.79 -2.21 1.37
C MET A 91 4.73 -3.18 0.68
N ALA A 92 4.21 -4.32 0.24
CA ALA A 92 4.89 -5.17 -0.73
C ALA A 92 4.40 -4.80 -2.13
N MET A 93 5.31 -4.68 -3.09
CA MET A 93 4.94 -4.35 -4.46
C MET A 93 5.76 -5.11 -5.50
N THR A 94 5.11 -5.47 -6.61
CA THR A 94 5.80 -6.01 -7.78
C THR A 94 5.49 -5.22 -9.05
N SER A 95 6.53 -5.01 -9.84
CA SER A 95 6.48 -4.32 -11.13
C SER A 95 7.56 -4.91 -12.04
N GLY A 96 7.21 -5.24 -13.29
CA GLY A 96 8.19 -5.79 -14.26
C GLY A 96 8.95 -7.03 -13.76
N GLY A 97 8.35 -7.85 -12.91
CA GLY A 97 8.97 -9.05 -12.32
C GLY A 97 9.84 -8.80 -11.08
N LEU A 98 10.08 -7.55 -10.67
CA LEU A 98 10.81 -7.22 -9.45
C LEU A 98 9.86 -7.05 -8.26
N LEU A 99 10.15 -7.71 -7.15
CA LEU A 99 9.44 -7.59 -5.86
C LEU A 99 10.24 -6.70 -4.90
N ARG A 100 9.57 -5.80 -4.17
CA ARG A 100 10.11 -4.96 -3.09
C ARG A 100 9.17 -4.92 -1.89
#